data_AF-A0A971PFK3-F1
#
_entry.id   AF-A0A971PFK3-F1
#
_cell.length_a   1.000
_cell.length_b   1.000
_cell.length_c   1.000
_cell.angle_alpha   90.00
_cell.angle_beta   90.00
_cell.angle_gamma   90.00
#
_symmetry.space_group_name_H-M   'P 1'
#
loop_
_entity.id
_entity.type
_entity.pdbx_description
1 polymer ?
#
loop_
_entity_poly.entity_id
_entity_poly.type
_entity_poly.pdbx_seq_one_letter_code
_entity_poly.pdbx_strand_id
1 'polypeptide(L)'
;MAYYDHCLDRLKEDALLRKLISKLDYRLFLSSLGVVFLSEMGDKTQVTTMLLAGQKPLYVLWVALGSLAALICTSFLEVIIGANILARWIKPDTIRTISAGVFILLGILLLTGVIGQFNAEG
;
A
#
# COMPACT_ATOMS: atom_id res chain seq x y z
N MET A 1 -32.38 -13.71 -35.38
CA MET A 1 -31.03 -13.11 -35.34
C MET A 1 -30.73 -12.39 -34.03
N ALA A 2 -31.65 -11.62 -33.43
CA ALA A 2 -31.41 -10.92 -32.15
C ALA A 2 -31.00 -11.83 -30.95
N TYR A 3 -31.48 -13.08 -30.90
CA TYR A 3 -31.12 -14.02 -29.84
C TYR A 3 -29.64 -14.48 -29.89
N TYR A 4 -29.04 -14.57 -31.09
CA TYR A 4 -27.66 -14.99 -31.26
C TYR A 4 -26.67 -13.88 -30.89
N ASP A 5 -26.98 -12.64 -31.25
CA ASP A 5 -26.17 -11.46 -30.93
C ASP A 5 -26.05 -11.28 -29.41
N HIS A 6 -27.17 -11.42 -28.70
CA HIS A 6 -27.21 -11.36 -27.23
C HIS A 6 -26.43 -12.50 -26.53
N CYS A 7 -26.29 -13.66 -27.17
CA CYS A 7 -25.47 -14.76 -26.65
C CYS A 7 -23.97 -14.54 -26.90
N LEU A 8 -23.61 -13.95 -28.05
CA LEU A 8 -22.23 -13.62 -28.41
C LEU A 8 -21.62 -12.55 -27.50
N ASP A 9 -22.40 -11.53 -27.12
CA ASP A 9 -21.93 -10.49 -26.18
C ASP A 9 -21.63 -11.08 -24.80
N ARG A 10 -22.49 -11.98 -24.30
CA ARG A 10 -22.28 -12.63 -22.99
C ARG A 10 -21.05 -13.54 -22.97
N LEU A 11 -20.79 -14.27 -24.06
CA LEU A 11 -19.59 -15.08 -24.23
C LEU A 11 -18.32 -14.23 -24.30
N LYS A 12 -18.40 -13.03 -24.89
CA LYS A 12 -17.29 -12.09 -24.99
C LYS A 12 -16.99 -11.46 -23.64
N GLU A 13 -18.01 -11.12 -22.85
CA GLU A 13 -17.86 -10.73 -21.44
C GLU A 13 -17.20 -11.86 -20.65
N ASP A 14 -17.69 -13.09 -20.72
CA ASP A 14 -17.10 -14.21 -19.97
C ASP A 14 -15.63 -14.46 -20.34
N ALA A 15 -15.28 -14.35 -21.62
CA ALA A 15 -13.89 -14.49 -22.09
C ALA A 15 -13.01 -13.30 -21.65
N LEU A 16 -13.55 -12.07 -21.67
CA LEU A 16 -12.88 -10.87 -21.17
C LEU A 16 -12.64 -11.01 -19.66
N LEU A 17 -13.68 -11.35 -18.90
CA LEU A 17 -13.62 -11.53 -17.45
C LEU A 17 -12.61 -12.61 -17.08
N ARG A 18 -12.60 -13.76 -17.78
CA ARG A 18 -11.59 -14.80 -17.57
C ARG A 18 -10.17 -14.33 -17.89
N LYS A 19 -9.99 -13.50 -18.92
CA LYS A 19 -8.70 -12.94 -19.30
C LYS A 19 -8.21 -11.84 -18.35
N LEU A 20 -9.12 -11.11 -17.71
CA LEU A 20 -8.81 -10.17 -16.62
C LEU A 20 -8.41 -10.93 -15.36
N ILE A 21 -9.18 -11.96 -14.98
CA ILE A 21 -8.92 -12.77 -13.78
C ILE A 21 -7.61 -13.57 -13.94
N SER A 22 -7.32 -14.11 -15.12
CA SER A 22 -6.07 -14.87 -15.34
C SER A 22 -4.80 -14.01 -15.32
N LYS A 23 -4.92 -12.69 -15.56
CA LYS A 23 -3.82 -11.74 -15.35
C LYS A 23 -3.64 -11.34 -13.89
N LEU A 24 -4.60 -11.66 -13.02
CA LEU A 24 -4.55 -11.31 -11.61
C LEU A 24 -3.78 -12.40 -10.85
N ASP A 25 -2.48 -12.18 -10.64
CA ASP A 25 -1.67 -13.06 -9.78
C ASP A 25 -2.07 -12.88 -8.32
N TYR A 26 -3.06 -13.68 -7.86
CA TYR A 26 -3.56 -13.64 -6.48
C TYR A 26 -2.44 -13.81 -5.45
N ARG A 27 -1.39 -14.58 -5.78
CA ARG A 27 -0.22 -14.78 -4.93
C ARG A 27 0.55 -13.48 -4.73
N LEU A 28 0.74 -12.72 -5.80
CA LEU A 28 1.45 -11.45 -5.75
C LEU A 28 0.61 -10.44 -4.95
N PHE A 29 -0.70 -10.40 -5.18
CA PHE A 29 -1.64 -9.55 -4.45
C PHE A 29 -1.67 -9.83 -2.95
N LEU A 30 -1.85 -11.10 -2.54
CA LEU A 30 -1.83 -11.47 -1.12
C LEU A 30 -0.47 -11.20 -0.47
N SER A 31 0.63 -11.44 -1.20
CA SER A 31 1.98 -11.16 -0.71
C SER A 31 2.20 -9.67 -0.47
N SER A 32 1.87 -8.82 -1.46
CA SER A 32 1.98 -7.36 -1.32
C SER A 32 1.07 -6.82 -0.22
N LEU A 33 -0.17 -7.33 -0.13
CA LEU A 33 -1.06 -6.95 0.96
C LEU A 33 -0.51 -7.37 2.31
N GLY A 34 0.05 -8.57 2.44
CA GLY A 34 0.67 -9.04 3.67
C GLY A 34 1.85 -8.17 4.09
N VAL A 35 2.75 -7.84 3.17
CA VAL A 35 3.92 -6.99 3.46
C VAL A 35 3.50 -5.58 3.90
N VAL A 36 2.59 -4.95 3.17
CA VAL A 36 2.08 -3.61 3.52
C VAL A 36 1.32 -3.65 4.84
N PHE A 37 0.45 -4.65 5.03
CA PHE A 37 -0.30 -4.81 6.27
C PHE A 37 0.62 -5.01 7.48
N LEU A 38 1.62 -5.88 7.40
CA LEU A 38 2.59 -6.05 8.50
C LEU A 38 3.43 -4.79 8.73
N SER A 39 3.75 -4.04 7.68
CA SER A 39 4.48 -2.78 7.80
C SER A 39 3.66 -1.69 8.49
N GLU A 40 2.34 -1.68 8.27
CA GLU A 40 1.41 -0.68 8.82
C GLU A 40 0.77 -1.12 10.15
N MET A 41 0.79 -2.42 10.47
CA MET A 41 0.26 -2.97 11.72
C MET A 41 1.13 -2.54 12.90
N GLY A 42 0.57 -1.68 13.75
CA GLY A 42 1.29 -1.09 14.88
C GLY A 42 2.09 0.17 14.52
N ASP A 43 1.89 0.74 13.32
CA ASP A 43 2.50 2.01 12.96
C ASP A 43 1.88 3.19 13.72
N LYS A 44 2.65 4.28 13.84
CA LYS A 44 2.28 5.53 14.51
C LYS A 44 0.93 6.06 14.05
N THR A 45 0.58 5.86 12.78
CA THR A 45 -0.74 6.21 12.24
C THR A 45 -1.90 5.58 13.01
N GLN A 46 -1.79 4.33 13.49
CA GLN A 46 -2.84 3.68 14.29
C GLN A 46 -3.02 4.34 15.65
N VAL A 47 -1.91 4.69 16.32
CA VAL A 47 -1.91 5.40 17.61
C VAL A 47 -2.47 6.82 17.44
N THR A 48 -2.05 7.54 16.39
CA THR A 48 -2.57 8.88 16.07
C THR A 48 -4.06 8.85 15.73
N THR A 49 -4.51 7.84 14.99
CA THR A 49 -5.93 7.66 14.64
C THR A 49 -6.75 7.39 15.91
N MET A 50 -6.24 6.57 16.83
CA MET A 50 -6.89 6.28 18.12
C MET A 50 -6.95 7.52 19.03
N LEU A 51 -5.88 8.32 19.08
CA LEU A 51 -5.84 9.60 19.79
C LEU A 51 -6.85 10.61 19.22
N LEU A 52 -6.89 10.77 17.90
CA LEU A 52 -7.80 11.70 17.22
C LEU A 52 -9.26 11.25 17.36
N ALA A 53 -9.51 9.94 17.31
CA ALA A 53 -10.81 9.33 17.60
C ALA A 53 -11.25 9.60 19.05
N GLY A 54 -10.34 9.47 20.02
CA GLY A 54 -10.62 9.70 21.44
C GLY A 54 -11.00 11.14 21.79
N GLN A 55 -10.43 12.14 21.10
CA GLN A 55 -10.75 13.55 21.33
C GLN A 55 -12.14 13.96 20.80
N LYS A 56 -12.67 13.22 19.83
CA LYS A 56 -13.86 13.59 19.06
C LYS A 56 -14.74 12.34 18.82
N PRO A 57 -15.47 11.86 19.84
CA PRO A 57 -16.20 10.58 19.78
C PRO A 57 -17.26 10.53 18.65
N LEU A 58 -17.81 11.68 18.24
CA LEU A 58 -18.74 11.78 17.11
C LEU A 58 -18.07 11.63 15.73
N TYR A 59 -16.74 11.80 15.64
CA TYR A 59 -15.99 11.85 14.39
C TYR A 59 -15.07 10.63 14.19
N VAL A 60 -15.09 9.66 15.10
CA VAL A 60 -14.28 8.42 15.04
C VAL A 60 -14.42 7.72 13.68
N LEU A 61 -15.66 7.58 13.20
CA LEU A 61 -15.94 6.98 11.89
C LEU A 61 -15.33 7.78 10.74
N TRP A 62 -15.41 9.11 10.78
CA TRP A 62 -14.84 9.98 9.75
C TRP A 62 -13.31 9.94 9.73
N VAL A 63 -12.70 9.87 10.90
CA VAL A 63 -11.25 9.74 11.07
C VAL A 63 -10.77 8.39 10.54
N ALA A 64 -11.46 7.30 10.86
CA ALA A 64 -11.14 5.97 10.34
C ALA A 64 -11.27 5.90 8.81
N LEU A 65 -12.37 6.42 8.26
CA LEU A 65 -12.59 6.45 6.81
C LEU A 65 -11.57 7.35 6.09
N GLY A 66 -11.22 8.50 6.67
CA GLY A 66 -10.20 9.39 6.13
C GLY A 66 -8.82 8.73 6.09
N SER A 67 -8.43 8.02 7.15
CA SER A 67 -7.15 7.29 7.20
C SER A 67 -7.11 6.14 6.21
N LEU A 68 -8.19 5.36 6.09
CA LEU A 68 -8.30 4.28 5.09
C LEU A 68 -8.24 4.83 3.66
N ALA A 69 -8.96 5.91 3.38
CA ALA A 69 -8.93 6.56 2.07
C ALA A 69 -7.52 7.08 1.74
N ALA A 70 -6.84 7.70 2.70
CA ALA A 70 -5.47 8.16 2.52
C ALA A 70 -4.52 7.00 2.20
N LEU A 71 -4.62 5.88 2.91
CA LEU A 71 -3.80 4.68 2.66
C LEU A 71 -4.03 4.11 1.26
N ILE A 72 -5.29 4.00 0.83
CA ILE A 72 -5.62 3.50 -0.52
C ILE A 72 -5.10 4.46 -1.59
N CYS A 73 -5.31 5.77 -1.43
CA CYS A 73 -4.86 6.78 -2.38
C CYS A 73 -3.34 6.81 -2.51
N THR A 74 -2.62 6.77 -1.40
CA THR A 74 -1.16 6.77 -1.39
C THR A 74 -0.60 5.48 -2.00
N SER A 75 -1.11 4.32 -1.60
CA SER A 75 -0.73 3.03 -2.20
C SER A 75 -0.96 2.98 -3.71
N PHE A 76 -2.07 3.55 -4.18
CA PHE A 76 -2.38 3.63 -5.61
C PHE A 76 -1.38 4.51 -6.36
N LEU A 77 -1.03 5.68 -5.79
CA LEU A 77 -0.02 6.56 -6.35
C LEU A 77 1.37 5.90 -6.41
N GLU A 78 1.77 5.19 -5.35
CA GLU A 78 3.03 4.45 -5.30
C GLU A 78 3.12 3.41 -6.43
N VAL A 79 2.05 2.65 -6.68
CA VAL A 79 2.04 1.66 -7.76
C VAL A 79 2.14 2.31 -9.13
N ILE A 80 1.42 3.41 -9.37
CA ILE A 80 1.51 4.13 -10.66
C ILE A 80 2.92 4.66 -10.90
N ILE A 81 3.49 5.31 -9.89
CA ILE A 81 4.83 5.90 -9.98
C ILE A 81 5.88 4.79 -10.10
N GLY A 82 5.77 3.76 -9.26
CA GLY A 82 6.66 2.60 -9.25
C GLY A 82 6.68 1.84 -10.58
N ALA A 83 5.50 1.51 -11.10
CA ALA A 83 5.35 0.71 -12.32
C ALA A 83 5.69 1.51 -13.59
N ASN A 84 5.38 2.81 -13.64
CA ASN A 84 5.53 3.57 -14.88
C ASN A 84 6.87 4.34 -14.96
N ILE A 85 7.36 4.86 -13.83
CA ILE A 85 8.57 5.69 -13.77
C ILE A 85 9.75 4.85 -13.30
N LEU A 86 9.63 4.23 -12.13
CA LEU A 86 10.78 3.54 -11.52
C LEU A 86 11.21 2.30 -12.32
N ALA A 87 10.26 1.48 -12.79
CA ALA A 87 10.55 0.26 -13.54
C ALA A 87 11.24 0.49 -14.89
N ARG A 88 11.12 1.70 -15.47
CA ARG A 88 11.75 2.03 -16.76
C ARG A 88 13.15 2.61 -16.62
N TRP A 89 13.42 3.31 -15.52
CA TRP A 89 14.64 4.10 -15.34
C TRP A 89 15.63 3.48 -14.37
N ILE A 90 15.17 2.65 -13.41
CA ILE A 90 16.01 2.17 -12.32
C ILE A 90 16.04 0.63 -12.31
N LYS A 91 17.25 0.07 -12.32
CA LYS A 91 17.46 -1.38 -12.17
C LYS A 91 17.06 -1.82 -10.76
N PRO A 92 16.40 -2.98 -10.60
CA PRO A 92 15.98 -3.49 -9.28
C PRO A 92 17.13 -3.60 -8.27
N ASP A 93 18.33 -3.94 -8.73
CA ASP A 93 19.52 -4.08 -7.87
C ASP A 93 19.97 -2.76 -7.24
N THR A 94 19.79 -1.64 -7.95
CA THR A 94 20.11 -0.31 -7.43
C THR A 94 19.17 0.05 -6.28
N ILE A 95 17.87 -0.21 -6.44
CA ILE A 95 16.87 0.01 -5.38
C ILE A 95 17.23 -0.82 -4.16
N ARG A 96 17.53 -2.12 -4.34
CA ARG A 96 17.94 -3.01 -3.25
C ARG A 96 19.17 -2.51 -2.50
N THR A 97 20.20 -2.06 -3.23
CA THR A 97 21.45 -1.58 -2.62
C THR A 97 21.23 -0.31 -1.82
N ILE A 98 20.46 0.65 -2.38
CA ILE A 98 20.11 1.89 -1.69
C ILE A 98 19.28 1.61 -0.44
N SER A 99 18.24 0.79 -0.54
CA SER A 99 17.40 0.41 0.60
C SER A 99 18.22 -0.27 1.71
N ALA A 100 19.13 -1.17 1.37
CA ALA A 100 20.03 -1.79 2.35
C ALA A 100 20.95 -0.76 3.04
N GLY A 101 21.51 0.18 2.27
CA GLY A 101 22.32 1.26 2.82
C GLY A 101 21.55 2.17 3.77
N VAL A 102 20.33 2.57 3.39
CA VAL A 102 19.43 3.37 4.25
C VAL A 102 19.08 2.60 5.52
N PHE A 103 18.80 1.29 5.42
CA PHE A 103 18.45 0.47 6.57
C PHE A 103 19.60 0.34 7.57
N ILE A 104 20.83 0.12 7.09
CA ILE A 104 22.04 0.10 7.93
C ILE A 104 22.26 1.46 8.59
N LEU A 105 22.14 2.55 7.81
CA LEU A 105 22.29 3.91 8.33
C LEU A 105 21.29 4.21 9.44
N LEU A 106 20.01 3.91 9.22
CA LEU A 106 18.96 4.08 10.23
C LEU A 106 19.20 3.19 11.46
N GLY A 107 19.66 1.95 11.27
CA GLY A 107 20.03 1.05 12.37
C GLY A 107 21.16 1.62 13.24
N ILE A 108 22.22 2.15 12.62
CA ILE A 108 23.32 2.81 13.34
C ILE A 108 22.81 4.06 14.06
N LEU A 109 21.98 4.87 13.40
CA LEU A 109 21.46 6.12 13.95
C LEU A 109 20.50 5.88 15.14
N LEU A 110 19.76 4.77 15.12
CA LEU A 110 18.98 4.29 16.26
C LEU A 110 19.88 3.80 17.40
N LEU A 111 20.91 3.01 17.12
CA LEU A 111 21.82 2.47 18.13
C LEU A 111 22.66 3.56 18.82
N THR A 112 23.10 4.57 18.08
CA THR A 112 23.83 5.72 18.62
C THR A 112 22.93 6.66 19.44
N GLY A 113 21.62 6.41 19.48
CA GLY A 113 20.67 7.16 20.30
C GLY A 113 20.36 8.57 19.77
N VAL A 114 20.88 8.96 18.60
CA VAL A 114 20.64 10.28 18.00
C VAL A 114 19.14 10.50 17.74
N ILE A 115 18.42 9.46 17.29
CA ILE A 115 16.95 9.50 17.13
C ILE A 115 16.20 9.17 18.43
N GLY A 116 16.83 8.42 19.35
CA GLY A 116 16.22 8.01 20.62
C GLY A 116 15.95 9.14 21.62
N GLN A 117 16.47 10.35 21.37
CA GLN A 117 16.30 11.52 22.23
C GLN A 117 14.95 12.25 22.04
N PHE A 118 14.10 11.83 21.11
CA PHE A 118 12.76 12.41 20.94
C PHE A 118 11.72 11.94 21.99
N ASN A 119 12.13 11.26 23.07
CA ASN A 119 11.22 10.74 24.09
C ASN A 119 11.72 10.91 25.53
N ALA A 120 12.14 12.13 25.90
CA ALA A 120 12.30 12.48 27.31
C ALA A 120 11.65 13.80 27.75
N GLU A 121 10.98 14.57 26.87
CA GLU A 121 10.16 15.73 27.28
C GLU A 121 8.98 15.91 26.31
N GLY A 122 7.75 15.68 26.79
CA GLY A 122 6.50 15.90 26.05
C GLY A 122 5.38 14.96 26.45
#